data_AF-A0AA39TC40-F1
#
_entry.id   AF-A0AA39TC40-F1
#
_cell.length_a   1.000
_cell.length_b   1.000
_cell.length_c   1.000
_cell.angle_alpha   90.00
_cell.angle_beta   90.00
_cell.angle_gamma   90.00
#
_symmetry.space_group_name_H-M   'P 1'
#
loop_
_entity.id
_entity.type
_entity.pdbx_description
1 polymer ?
#
loop_
_entity_poly.entity_id
_entity_poly.type
_entity_poly.pdbx_seq_one_letter_code
_entity_poly.pdbx_strand_id
1 'polypeptide(L)'
;MAPLRLHFCIFNLFLALFLSQIAISFSAKVYVVYLGSRVGEEEEEPEDVLRNDHQMLASVHRGSMEEAKTSHVYSYKHGFRGFAAKLTHHQASLLAEMPGVVSVFPNLKRSLHTTHSWDFMGVGGEETMEIPGFSTKNQVNVIVGFIDTGTIQNHSLFILIFTITKPI
;
A
#
# COMPACT_ATOMS: atom_id res chain seq x y z
N MET A 1 -19.12 46.33 -13.40
CA MET A 1 -18.74 45.17 -14.25
C MET A 1 -17.66 44.27 -13.65
N ALA A 2 -16.69 44.79 -12.87
CA ALA A 2 -15.65 43.98 -12.21
C ALA A 2 -16.12 42.88 -11.22
N PRO A 3 -17.15 43.07 -10.36
CA PRO A 3 -17.48 42.07 -9.35
C PRO A 3 -18.09 40.80 -9.94
N LEU A 4 -18.83 40.89 -11.06
CA LEU A 4 -19.42 39.73 -11.72
C LEU A 4 -18.33 38.80 -12.32
N ARG A 5 -17.25 39.39 -12.84
CA ARG A 5 -16.09 38.65 -13.35
C ARG A 5 -15.34 37.91 -12.25
N LEU A 6 -15.19 38.54 -11.08
CA LEU A 6 -14.52 37.91 -9.93
C LEU A 6 -15.29 36.68 -9.42
N HIS A 7 -16.61 36.79 -9.24
CA HIS A 7 -17.44 35.65 -8.82
C HIS A 7 -17.40 34.50 -9.85
N PHE A 8 -17.42 34.83 -11.14
CA PHE A 8 -17.27 33.82 -12.19
C PHE A 8 -15.90 33.13 -12.13
N CYS A 9 -14.80 33.87 -11.94
CA CYS A 9 -13.47 33.27 -11.77
C CYS A 9 -13.39 32.36 -10.54
N ILE A 10 -13.95 32.80 -9.41
CA ILE A 10 -13.99 32.00 -8.16
C ILE A 10 -14.79 30.71 -8.38
N PHE A 11 -15.96 30.78 -9.01
CA PHE A 11 -16.76 29.59 -9.32
C PHE A 11 -16.02 28.59 -10.21
N ASN A 12 -15.38 29.07 -11.29
CA ASN A 12 -14.60 28.21 -12.18
C ASN A 12 -13.39 27.58 -11.47
N LEU A 13 -12.74 28.31 -10.55
CA LEU A 13 -11.65 27.77 -9.74
C LEU A 13 -12.14 26.64 -8.82
N PHE A 14 -13.26 26.86 -8.10
CA PHE A 14 -13.86 25.82 -7.26
C PHE A 14 -14.29 24.60 -8.08
N LEU A 15 -14.88 24.81 -9.25
CA LEU A 15 -15.27 23.72 -10.15
C LEU A 15 -14.04 22.91 -10.61
N ALA A 16 -12.95 23.58 -11.01
CA ALA A 16 -11.72 22.90 -11.40
C ALA A 16 -11.11 22.08 -10.26
N LEU A 17 -11.08 22.65 -9.04
CA LEU A 17 -10.61 21.94 -7.85
C LEU A 17 -11.47 20.72 -7.54
N PHE A 18 -12.80 20.85 -7.60
CA PHE A 18 -13.73 19.74 -7.38
C PHE A 18 -13.53 18.61 -8.41
N LEU A 19 -13.43 18.94 -9.69
CA LEU A 19 -13.16 17.96 -10.75
C LEU A 19 -11.80 17.27 -10.58
N SER A 20 -10.76 18.01 -10.14
CA SER A 20 -9.45 17.42 -9.84
C SER A 20 -9.51 16.39 -8.71
N GLN A 21 -10.28 16.66 -7.65
CA GLN A 21 -10.41 15.73 -6.54
C GLN A 21 -11.12 14.44 -6.97
N ILE A 22 -12.18 14.57 -7.77
CA ILE A 22 -12.87 13.43 -8.37
C ILE A 22 -11.87 12.59 -9.19
N ALA A 23 -11.10 13.22 -10.07
CA ALA A 23 -10.12 12.51 -10.90
C ALA A 23 -9.08 11.74 -10.06
N ILE A 24 -8.62 12.31 -8.94
CA ILE A 24 -7.69 11.65 -8.02
C ILE A 24 -8.33 10.43 -7.36
N SER A 25 -9.60 10.51 -6.96
CA SER A 25 -10.32 9.39 -6.35
C SER A 25 -10.50 8.19 -7.30
N PHE A 26 -10.65 8.45 -8.60
CA PHE A 26 -10.76 7.41 -9.64
C PHE A 26 -9.40 6.94 -10.19
N SER A 27 -8.29 7.55 -9.77
CA SER A 27 -6.96 7.14 -10.21
C SER A 27 -6.56 5.82 -9.54
N ALA A 28 -6.25 4.82 -10.37
CA ALA A 28 -5.81 3.51 -9.88
C ALA A 28 -4.31 3.51 -9.57
N LYS A 29 -3.95 3.09 -8.36
CA LYS A 29 -2.58 2.97 -7.84
C LYS A 29 -2.31 1.53 -7.42
N VAL A 30 -1.05 1.15 -7.27
CA VAL A 30 -0.71 -0.19 -6.76
C VAL A 30 -0.88 -0.18 -5.24
N TYR A 31 -1.65 -1.14 -4.74
CA TYR A 31 -1.84 -1.43 -3.32
C TYR A 31 -1.35 -2.84 -3.01
N VAL A 32 -0.93 -3.04 -1.76
CA VAL A 32 -0.62 -4.34 -1.18
C VAL A 32 -1.76 -4.71 -0.23
N VAL A 33 -2.33 -5.90 -0.44
CA VAL A 33 -3.32 -6.54 0.42
C VAL A 33 -2.59 -7.60 1.25
N TYR A 34 -2.55 -7.40 2.56
CA TYR A 34 -1.91 -8.29 3.52
C TYR A 34 -2.96 -9.18 4.18
N LEU A 35 -2.82 -10.50 4.05
CA LEU A 35 -3.75 -11.51 4.58
C LEU A 35 -3.24 -12.18 5.87
N GLY A 36 -2.05 -11.81 6.34
CA GLY A 36 -1.47 -12.34 7.57
C GLY A 36 -0.33 -13.36 7.38
N SER A 37 0.09 -13.95 8.50
CA SER A 37 1.10 -15.00 8.53
C SER A 37 0.54 -16.33 7.99
N ARG A 38 1.41 -17.20 7.48
CA ARG A 38 1.04 -18.58 7.16
C ARG A 38 0.63 -19.29 8.47
N VAL A 39 -0.63 -19.69 8.56
CA VAL A 39 -1.14 -20.54 9.64
C VAL A 39 -1.14 -21.98 9.11
N GLY A 40 -0.02 -22.68 9.27
CA GLY A 40 0.16 -24.06 8.80
C GLY A 40 1.43 -24.27 7.99
N GLU A 41 2.06 -25.43 8.17
CA GLU A 41 3.25 -25.88 7.42
C GLU A 41 2.89 -26.39 6.01
N GLU A 42 1.60 -26.57 5.71
CA GLU A 42 1.13 -27.03 4.40
C GLU A 42 1.35 -25.94 3.35
N GLU A 43 2.10 -26.28 2.30
CA GLU A 43 2.30 -25.39 1.15
C GLU A 43 1.04 -25.41 0.28
N GLU A 44 0.31 -24.29 0.26
CA GLU A 44 -0.76 -24.09 -0.72
C GLU A 44 -0.17 -24.12 -2.15
N GLU A 45 -0.86 -24.82 -3.05
CA GLU A 45 -0.46 -24.89 -4.45
C GLU A 45 -0.47 -23.47 -5.06
N PRO A 46 0.55 -23.08 -5.86
CA PRO A 46 0.62 -21.74 -6.42
C PRO A 46 -0.63 -21.33 -7.22
N GLU A 47 -1.29 -22.28 -7.87
CA GLU A 47 -2.51 -22.04 -8.62
C GLU A 47 -3.71 -21.70 -7.72
N ASP A 48 -3.80 -22.33 -6.55
CA ASP A 48 -4.88 -22.06 -5.59
C ASP A 48 -4.75 -20.68 -4.95
N VAL A 49 -3.53 -20.28 -4.60
CA VAL A 49 -3.23 -18.92 -4.10
C VAL A 49 -3.66 -17.89 -5.14
N LEU A 50 -3.24 -18.07 -6.38
CA LEU A 50 -3.55 -17.14 -7.47
C LEU A 50 -5.06 -17.11 -7.76
N ARG A 51 -5.73 -18.26 -7.70
CA ARG A 51 -7.18 -18.34 -7.88
C ARG A 51 -7.92 -17.57 -6.78
N ASN A 52 -7.50 -17.73 -5.52
CA ASN A 52 -8.08 -17.01 -4.39
C ASN A 52 -7.88 -15.49 -4.53
N ASP A 53 -6.68 -15.04 -4.91
CA ASP A 53 -6.39 -13.63 -5.14
C ASP A 53 -7.30 -13.04 -6.24
N HIS A 54 -7.46 -13.75 -7.35
CA HIS A 54 -8.36 -13.34 -8.42
C HIS A 54 -9.83 -13.32 -7.99
N GLN A 55 -10.28 -14.24 -7.13
CA GLN A 55 -11.64 -14.24 -6.60
C GLN A 55 -11.89 -13.02 -5.69
N MET A 56 -10.95 -12.69 -4.79
CA MET A 56 -11.03 -11.47 -3.98
C MET A 56 -11.07 -10.22 -4.87
N LEU A 57 -10.20 -10.14 -5.88
CA LEU A 57 -10.18 -9.02 -6.82
C LEU A 57 -11.46 -8.91 -7.65
N ALA A 58 -12.02 -10.03 -8.10
CA ALA A 58 -13.27 -10.02 -8.85
C ALA A 58 -14.41 -9.39 -8.03
N SER A 59 -14.46 -9.61 -6.72
CA SER A 59 -15.51 -9.03 -5.86
C SER A 59 -15.46 -7.49 -5.81
N VAL A 60 -14.29 -6.86 -5.92
CA VAL A 60 -14.16 -5.38 -6.02
C VAL A 60 -14.23 -4.83 -7.44
N HIS A 61 -14.21 -5.71 -8.45
CA HIS A 61 -14.45 -5.39 -9.87
C HIS A 61 -15.84 -5.83 -10.32
N ARG A 62 -16.83 -5.80 -9.41
CA ARG A 62 -18.24 -6.12 -9.71
C ARG A 62 -18.45 -7.51 -10.34
N GLY A 63 -17.59 -8.46 -9.97
CA GLY A 63 -17.59 -9.83 -10.49
C GLY A 63 -16.77 -10.05 -11.77
N SER A 64 -16.12 -9.01 -12.33
CA SER A 64 -15.32 -9.15 -13.55
C SER A 64 -13.99 -9.85 -13.29
N MET A 65 -13.90 -11.10 -13.73
CA MET A 65 -12.66 -11.90 -13.63
C MET A 65 -11.55 -11.36 -14.54
N GLU A 66 -11.90 -10.76 -15.68
CA GLU A 66 -10.91 -10.21 -16.61
C GLU A 66 -10.28 -8.92 -16.07
N GLU A 67 -11.07 -8.06 -15.42
CA GLU A 67 -10.54 -6.88 -14.71
C GLU A 67 -9.71 -7.30 -13.49
N ALA A 68 -10.14 -8.35 -12.77
CA ALA A 68 -9.40 -8.92 -11.65
C ALA A 68 -7.99 -9.35 -12.05
N LYS A 69 -7.87 -10.20 -13.07
CA LYS A 69 -6.59 -10.65 -13.62
C LYS A 69 -5.74 -9.49 -14.12
N THR A 70 -6.35 -8.53 -14.84
CA THR A 70 -5.63 -7.37 -15.38
C THR A 70 -5.11 -6.44 -14.28
N SER A 71 -5.84 -6.34 -13.16
CA SER A 71 -5.44 -5.53 -12.02
C SER A 71 -4.40 -6.21 -11.13
N HIS A 72 -4.31 -7.54 -11.16
CA HIS A 72 -3.37 -8.31 -10.35
C HIS A 72 -1.92 -8.02 -10.79
N VAL A 73 -1.04 -7.78 -9.83
CA VAL A 73 0.39 -7.47 -10.08
C VAL A 73 1.28 -8.60 -9.58
N TYR A 74 1.05 -9.11 -8.37
CA TYR A 74 1.91 -10.11 -7.76
C TYR A 74 1.24 -10.81 -6.56
N SER A 75 1.51 -12.09 -6.34
CA SER A 75 1.12 -12.84 -5.14
C SER A 75 2.32 -13.08 -4.20
N TYR A 76 2.18 -12.67 -2.94
CA TYR A 76 3.13 -12.96 -1.86
C TYR A 76 2.73 -14.29 -1.18
N LYS A 77 3.66 -15.27 -1.18
CA LYS A 77 3.40 -16.63 -0.65
C LYS A 77 4.44 -17.18 0.34
N HIS A 78 5.62 -16.56 0.42
CA HIS A 78 6.75 -17.12 1.18
C HIS A 78 6.87 -16.55 2.58
N GLY A 79 6.99 -15.22 2.75
CA GLY A 79 7.12 -14.59 4.07
C GLY A 79 5.78 -14.27 4.74
N PHE A 80 4.73 -14.07 3.95
CA PHE A 80 3.37 -13.82 4.38
C PHE A 80 2.40 -14.15 3.24
N ARG A 81 1.11 -14.22 3.54
CA ARG A 81 0.05 -14.35 2.54
C ARG A 81 -0.47 -12.97 2.14
N GLY A 82 -0.57 -12.71 0.85
CA GLY A 82 -1.12 -11.45 0.34
C GLY A 82 -0.86 -11.27 -1.14
N PHE A 83 -1.29 -10.14 -1.68
CA PHE A 83 -1.07 -9.81 -3.09
C PHE A 83 -0.96 -8.30 -3.33
N ALA A 84 -0.36 -7.93 -4.45
CA ALA A 84 -0.34 -6.56 -4.95
C ALA A 84 -1.27 -6.44 -6.16
N ALA A 85 -2.04 -5.35 -6.23
CA ALA A 85 -2.96 -5.07 -7.32
C ALA A 85 -3.11 -3.57 -7.60
N LYS A 86 -3.43 -3.22 -8.84
CA LYS A 86 -3.75 -1.85 -9.27
C LYS A 86 -5.22 -1.55 -8.99
N LEU A 87 -5.47 -0.71 -7.99
CA LEU A 87 -6.80 -0.47 -7.44
C LEU A 87 -7.07 1.03 -7.31
N THR A 88 -8.34 1.42 -7.46
CA THR A 88 -8.80 2.73 -7.00
C THR A 88 -8.83 2.78 -5.48
N HIS A 89 -8.88 3.98 -4.90
CA HIS A 89 -8.96 4.12 -3.44
C HIS A 89 -10.19 3.42 -2.87
N HIS A 90 -11.33 3.54 -3.54
CA HIS A 90 -12.58 2.88 -3.15
C HIS A 90 -12.45 1.34 -3.15
N GLN A 91 -11.83 0.75 -4.17
CA GLN A 91 -11.62 -0.70 -4.22
C GLN A 91 -10.67 -1.19 -3.11
N ALA A 92 -9.63 -0.42 -2.82
CA ALA A 92 -8.73 -0.74 -1.71
C ALA A 92 -9.46 -0.71 -0.35
N SER A 93 -10.37 0.25 -0.14
CA SER A 93 -11.21 0.30 1.06
C SER A 93 -12.13 -0.91 1.17
N LEU A 94 -12.78 -1.32 0.07
CA LEU A 94 -13.63 -2.52 0.07
C LEU A 94 -12.83 -3.79 0.43
N LEU A 95 -11.60 -3.92 -0.08
CA LEU A 95 -10.73 -5.05 0.29
C LEU A 95 -10.34 -5.01 1.77
N ALA A 96 -10.10 -3.83 2.33
CA ALA A 96 -9.74 -3.70 3.76
C ALA A 96 -10.85 -4.18 4.71
N GLU A 97 -12.10 -4.18 4.25
CA GLU A 97 -13.26 -4.65 5.01
C GLU A 97 -13.54 -6.16 4.81
N MET A 98 -12.83 -6.83 3.91
CA MET A 98 -13.08 -8.26 3.64
C MET A 98 -12.55 -9.17 4.76
N PRO A 99 -13.31 -10.22 5.12
CA PRO A 99 -12.83 -11.25 6.02
C PRO A 99 -11.51 -11.86 5.53
N GLY A 100 -10.55 -12.01 6.46
CA GLY A 100 -9.22 -12.55 6.16
C GLY A 100 -8.22 -11.52 5.64
N VAL A 101 -8.64 -10.29 5.35
CA VAL A 101 -7.72 -9.17 5.07
C VAL A 101 -7.31 -8.52 6.38
N VAL A 102 -6.01 -8.44 6.62
CA VAL A 102 -5.44 -7.82 7.84
C VAL A 102 -5.17 -6.34 7.62
N SER A 103 -4.63 -5.96 6.45
CA SER A 103 -4.43 -4.55 6.10
C SER A 103 -4.29 -4.35 4.59
N VAL A 104 -4.70 -3.18 4.10
CA VAL A 104 -4.49 -2.75 2.71
C VAL A 104 -3.78 -1.39 2.70
N PHE A 105 -2.65 -1.28 2.00
CA PHE A 105 -1.85 -0.05 2.00
C PHE A 105 -1.21 0.18 0.62
N PRO A 106 -0.94 1.44 0.23
CA PRO A 106 -0.35 1.75 -1.07
C PRO A 106 1.07 1.19 -1.17
N ASN A 107 1.42 0.62 -2.32
CA ASN A 107 2.78 0.19 -2.62
C ASN A 107 3.65 1.42 -2.91
N LEU A 108 4.38 1.88 -1.90
CA LEU A 108 5.30 3.00 -2.01
C LEU A 108 6.71 2.47 -2.34
N LYS A 109 7.25 2.86 -3.50
CA LYS A 109 8.69 2.68 -3.77
C LYS A 109 9.46 3.54 -2.77
N ARG A 110 10.16 2.91 -1.84
CA ARG A 110 11.13 3.59 -0.98
C ARG A 110 12.53 3.43 -1.61
N SER A 111 13.24 4.53 -1.83
CA SER A 111 14.64 4.46 -2.21
C SER A 111 15.46 3.99 -1.01
N LEU A 112 16.27 2.96 -1.21
CA LEU A 112 17.14 2.43 -0.17
C LEU A 112 18.37 3.33 -0.09
N HIS A 113 18.50 4.11 0.99
CA HIS A 113 19.73 4.83 1.30
C HIS A 113 20.58 4.05 2.32
N THR A 114 20.73 2.74 2.11
CA THR A 114 21.35 1.86 3.11
C THR A 114 22.82 1.58 2.78
N THR A 115 23.72 2.42 3.29
CA THR A 115 25.12 2.00 3.57
C THR A 115 25.49 1.98 5.05
N HIS A 116 24.67 2.51 5.97
CA HIS A 116 24.93 2.39 7.42
C HIS A 116 23.61 2.19 8.19
N SER A 117 23.27 0.92 8.43
CA SER A 117 21.95 0.43 8.90
C SER A 117 21.63 0.67 10.39
N TRP A 118 22.50 1.32 11.16
CA TRP A 118 22.34 1.44 12.61
C TRP A 118 22.25 2.89 13.09
N ASP A 119 23.08 3.78 12.53
CA ASP A 119 23.10 5.20 12.90
C ASP A 119 21.83 5.95 12.47
N PHE A 120 21.11 5.42 11.48
CA PHE A 120 19.92 6.06 10.90
C PHE A 120 18.66 5.96 11.78
N MET A 121 18.63 5.05 12.76
CA MET A 121 17.42 4.82 13.59
C MET A 121 17.50 5.43 14.99
N GLY A 122 18.62 6.03 15.40
CA GLY A 122 18.76 6.64 16.74
C GLY A 122 18.57 5.65 17.91
N VAL A 123 18.60 4.33 17.65
CA VAL A 123 18.38 3.29 18.67
C VAL A 123 19.65 3.06 19.52
N GLY A 124 20.72 3.80 19.24
CA GLY A 124 21.92 3.90 20.06
C GLY A 124 22.10 5.29 20.66
N GLY A 125 21.37 5.60 21.73
CA GLY A 125 21.89 6.45 22.81
C GLY A 125 21.92 7.98 22.68
N GLU A 126 21.55 8.63 21.57
CA GLU A 126 21.41 10.09 21.55
C GLU A 126 20.24 10.60 20.70
N GLU A 127 19.44 11.49 21.30
CA GLU A 127 18.20 12.08 20.78
C GLU A 127 18.39 13.12 19.65
N THR A 128 19.28 12.91 18.68
CA THR A 128 19.71 14.01 17.78
C THR A 128 19.59 13.76 16.28
N MET A 129 18.70 12.87 15.82
CA MET A 129 18.44 12.78 14.37
C MET A 129 16.94 12.72 14.05
N GLU A 130 16.33 13.90 13.87
CA GLU A 130 15.01 14.04 13.24
C GLU A 130 15.16 13.82 11.73
N ILE A 131 14.53 12.77 11.19
CA ILE A 131 14.38 12.57 9.75
C ILE A 131 13.32 13.59 9.25
N PRO A 132 13.62 14.45 8.26
CA PRO A 132 12.64 15.39 7.71
C PRO A 132 11.42 14.64 7.17
N GLY A 133 10.26 14.83 7.80
CA GLY A 133 9.00 14.16 7.44
C GLY A 133 8.71 12.86 8.20
N PHE A 134 9.60 12.42 9.11
CA PHE A 134 9.36 11.27 9.99
C PHE A 134 9.55 11.70 11.45
N SER A 135 8.46 12.10 12.11
CA SER A 135 8.49 12.40 13.53
C SER A 135 8.30 11.13 14.34
N THR A 136 9.29 10.78 15.16
CA THR A 136 9.23 9.71 16.17
C THR A 136 8.40 10.09 17.39
N LYS A 137 8.05 11.38 17.55
CA LYS A 137 7.40 11.91 18.76
C LYS A 137 5.97 11.40 18.99
N ASN A 138 5.30 10.83 17.97
CA ASN A 138 3.93 10.32 18.06
C ASN A 138 3.76 8.87 17.59
N GLN A 139 4.83 8.08 17.49
CA GLN A 139 4.76 6.70 16.99
C GLN A 139 4.56 5.70 18.13
N VAL A 140 3.31 5.51 18.55
CA VAL A 140 2.93 4.43 19.47
C VAL A 140 2.61 3.17 18.63
N ASN A 141 3.15 2.02 19.00
CA ASN A 141 2.90 0.71 18.36
C ASN A 141 3.39 0.54 16.91
N VAL A 142 4.60 1.02 16.59
CA VAL A 142 5.24 0.74 15.29
C VAL A 142 6.17 -0.46 15.40
N ILE A 143 5.91 -1.53 14.64
CA ILE A 143 6.84 -2.65 14.47
C ILE A 143 7.65 -2.40 13.21
N VAL A 144 8.97 -2.26 13.35
CA VAL A 144 9.91 -2.15 12.22
C VAL A 144 10.59 -3.51 12.05
N GLY A 145 10.26 -4.22 10.98
CA GLY A 145 10.91 -5.47 10.60
C GLY A 145 12.01 -5.23 9.57
N PHE A 146 13.13 -5.95 9.71
CA PHE A 146 14.17 -6.03 8.68
C PHE A 146 14.13 -7.42 8.06
N ILE A 147 14.07 -7.51 6.73
CA ILE A 147 14.09 -8.78 6.00
C ILE A 147 15.40 -8.80 5.20
N ASP A 148 16.38 -9.53 5.71
CA ASP A 148 17.58 -9.92 4.98
C ASP A 148 17.28 -11.24 4.25
N THR A 149 16.94 -11.17 2.96
CA THR A 149 16.76 -12.38 2.13
C THR A 149 17.82 -12.36 1.05
N GLY A 150 18.77 -13.29 1.17
CA GLY A 150 19.88 -13.46 0.25
C GLY A 150 19.47 -13.49 -1.23
N THR A 151 20.39 -13.04 -2.07
CA THR A 151 20.26 -12.90 -3.52
C THR A 151 19.79 -14.18 -4.22
N ILE A 152 18.67 -14.10 -4.93
CA ILE A 152 18.34 -15.00 -6.05
C ILE A 152 18.31 -14.15 -7.32
N GLN A 153 18.96 -14.66 -8.38
CA GLN A 153 19.33 -13.90 -9.57
C GLN A 153 18.15 -13.19 -10.27
N ASN A 154 18.41 -11.94 -10.69
CA ASN A 154 17.72 -11.15 -11.72
C ASN A 154 16.47 -10.33 -11.36
N HIS A 155 16.20 -9.99 -10.10
CA HIS A 155 15.28 -8.88 -9.77
C HIS A 155 15.84 -7.99 -8.66
N SER A 156 15.88 -6.67 -8.88
CA SER A 156 16.35 -5.69 -7.89
C SER A 156 15.49 -5.71 -6.62
N LEU A 157 16.16 -5.71 -5.47
CA LEU A 157 15.61 -5.98 -4.14
C LEU A 157 14.79 -4.80 -3.56
N PHE A 158 13.71 -5.13 -2.85
CA PHE A 158 12.77 -4.20 -2.25
C PHE A 158 12.85 -4.29 -0.71
N ILE A 159 13.06 -3.17 -0.02
CA ILE A 159 12.76 -3.06 1.42
C ILE A 159 11.29 -2.63 1.53
N LEU A 160 10.44 -3.50 2.05
CA LEU A 160 9.12 -3.08 2.52
C LEU A 160 9.23 -2.67 3.99
N ILE A 161 9.14 -1.36 4.25
CA ILE A 161 8.83 -0.85 5.57
C ILE A 161 7.32 -0.94 5.72
N PHE A 162 6.84 -1.96 6.44
CA PHE A 162 5.46 -2.02 6.87
C PHE A 162 5.29 -1.18 8.14
N THR A 163 4.24 -0.37 8.18
CA THR A 163 3.73 0.21 9.43
C THR A 163 2.39 -0.44 9.67
N ILE A 164 2.33 -1.41 10.57
CA ILE A 164 1.06 -2.00 11.01
C ILE A 164 0.52 -1.13 12.13
N THR A 165 -0.38 -0.20 11.80
CA THR A 165 -1.20 0.46 12.81
C THR A 165 -2.37 -0.46 13.13
N LYS A 166 -2.42 -1.05 14.33
CA LYS A 166 -3.67 -1.66 14.81
C LYS A 166 -4.72 -0.55 14.96
N PRO A 167 -5.96 -0.73 14.48
CA PRO A 167 -7.05 0.16 14.87
C PRO A 167 -7.30 -0.01 16.38
N ILE A 168 -7.59 1.12 17.05
CA ILE A 168 -7.99 1.18 18.47
C ILE A 168 -9.37 0.51 18.63
#